data_AF-A0A6H5GYE1-F1
#
_entry.id   AF-A0A6H5GYE1-F1
#
_cell.length_a   1.000
_cell.length_b   1.000
_cell.length_c   1.000
_cell.angle_alpha   90.00
_cell.angle_beta   90.00
_cell.angle_gamma   90.00
#
_symmetry.space_group_name_H-M   'P 1'
#
loop_
_entity.id
_entity.type
_entity.pdbx_description
1 polymer ?
#
loop_
_entity_poly.entity_id
_entity_poly.type
_entity_poly.pdbx_seq_one_letter_code
_entity_poly.pdbx_strand_id
1 'polypeptide(L)' 'MFLTNVLLKKVKSKRIMVLMESMVSGHQFNYIRDRLADKLEMIRFDPYIQKEAVYYERRKIKSVK' A
#
# COMPACT_ATOMS: atom_id res chain seq x y z
N MET A 1 17.37 -5.95 -36.91
CA MET A 1 17.02 -6.40 -35.53
C MET A 1 15.74 -5.68 -35.12
N PHE A 2 14.67 -6.41 -34.80
CA PHE A 2 13.43 -5.82 -34.33
C PHE A 2 13.51 -5.57 -32.83
N LEU A 3 13.50 -4.30 -32.41
CA LEU A 3 13.34 -3.93 -31.01
C LEU A 3 11.92 -4.28 -30.57
N THR A 4 11.77 -5.42 -29.90
CA THR A 4 10.47 -5.87 -29.39
C THR A 4 10.12 -5.12 -28.11
N ASN A 5 8.82 -4.91 -27.85
CA ASN A 5 8.31 -4.22 -26.66
C ASN A 5 8.79 -4.83 -25.32
N VAL A 6 9.30 -6.07 -25.35
CA VAL A 6 9.91 -6.75 -24.20
C VAL A 6 11.19 -6.04 -23.74
N LEU A 7 12.03 -5.59 -24.67
CA LEU A 7 13.32 -4.96 -24.39
C LEU A 7 13.18 -3.51 -23.88
N LEU A 8 12.08 -2.84 -24.22
CA LEU A 8 11.81 -1.45 -23.83
C LEU A 8 10.93 -1.34 -22.56
N LYS A 9 10.59 -2.46 -21.92
CA LYS A 9 9.67 -2.46 -20.78
C LYS A 9 10.34 -1.89 -19.53
N LYS A 10 9.75 -0.82 -18.98
CA LYS A 10 10.17 -0.23 -17.71
C LYS A 10 10.02 -1.22 -16.57
N VAL A 11 11.11 -1.43 -15.83
CA VAL A 11 11.13 -2.29 -14.64
C VAL A 11 10.15 -1.75 -13.60
N LYS A 12 9.26 -2.62 -13.11
CA LYS A 12 8.31 -2.28 -12.05
C LYS A 12 9.06 -2.14 -10.73
N SER A 13 8.66 -1.18 -9.90
CA SER A 13 9.29 -1.01 -8.59
C SER A 13 8.99 -2.15 -7.63
N LYS A 14 9.94 -2.44 -6.71
CA LYS A 14 9.78 -3.49 -5.71
C LYS A 14 8.75 -3.12 -4.63
N ARG A 15 8.69 -1.85 -4.24
CA ARG A 15 7.83 -1.33 -3.18
C ARG A 15 6.68 -0.47 -3.71
N ILE A 16 5.56 -0.50 -3.01
CA ILE A 16 4.38 0.33 -3.29
C ILE A 16 3.92 1.03 -2.02
N MET A 17 3.42 2.25 -2.19
CA MET A 17 2.78 3.00 -1.12
C MET A 17 1.27 2.76 -1.19
N VAL A 18 0.72 2.35 -0.06
CA VAL A 18 -0.69 2.02 0.11
C VAL A 18 -1.31 2.92 1.18
N LEU A 19 -2.60 3.15 1.04
CA LEU A 19 -3.42 3.83 2.02
C LEU A 19 -4.05 2.79 2.93
N MET A 20 -3.71 2.86 4.22
CA MET A 20 -4.33 2.10 5.29
C MET A 20 -5.51 2.89 5.82
N GLU A 21 -6.60 2.21 6.15
CA GLU A 21 -7.81 2.82 6.70
C GLU A 21 -8.27 2.05 7.93
N SER A 22 -8.65 2.79 8.98
CA SER A 22 -9.25 2.22 10.19
C SER A 22 -10.62 1.64 9.87
N MET A 23 -10.88 0.43 10.36
CA MET A 23 -12.18 -0.22 10.20
C MET A 23 -13.30 0.50 10.97
N VAL A 24 -12.97 1.28 11.99
CA VAL A 24 -13.96 1.86 12.90
C VAL A 24 -14.19 3.35 12.63
N SER A 25 -13.13 4.16 12.59
CA SER A 25 -13.26 5.62 12.43
C SER A 25 -13.10 6.12 10.99
N GLY A 26 -12.52 5.32 10.10
CA GLY A 26 -12.07 5.78 8.79
C GLY A 26 -10.82 6.67 8.83
N HIS A 27 -10.07 6.72 9.94
CA HIS A 27 -8.74 7.36 9.95
C HIS A 27 -7.83 6.72 8.91
N GLN A 28 -7.07 7.54 8.18
CA GLN A 28 -6.22 7.07 7.08
C GLN A 28 -4.77 7.43 7.30
N PHE A 29 -3.88 6.50 6.96
CA PHE A 29 -2.44 6.79 6.91
C PHE A 29 -1.77 6.02 5.77
N ASN A 30 -0.56 6.47 5.40
CA ASN A 30 0.21 5.86 4.34
C ASN A 30 1.18 4.82 4.90
N TYR A 31 1.28 3.68 4.22
CA TYR A 31 2.24 2.62 4.53
C TYR A 31 2.96 2.15 3.27
N ILE A 32 4.17 1.63 3.43
CA ILE A 32 4.94 1.07 2.31
C ILE A 32 5.02 -0.44 2.50
N ARG A 33 4.61 -1.18 1.47
CA ARG A 33 4.73 -2.64 1.44
C ARG A 33 5.42 -3.12 0.18
N ASP A 34 5.84 -4.37 0.20
CA ASP A 34 6.34 -5.06 -0.99
C ASP A 34 5.21 -5.36 -1.96
N ARG A 35 5.50 -5.22 -3.27
CA ARG A 35 4.51 -5.36 -4.35
C ARG A 35 3.89 -6.75 -4.44
N LEU A 36 4.67 -7.78 -4.11
CA LEU A 36 4.26 -9.18 -4.19
C LEU A 36 3.64 -9.70 -2.88
N ALA A 37 3.61 -8.87 -1.83
CA ALA A 37 2.99 -9.24 -0.57
C ALA A 37 1.46 -9.18 -0.67
N ASP A 38 0.80 -9.94 0.21
CA ASP A 38 -0.65 -9.90 0.40
C ASP A 38 -1.12 -8.56 0.96
N LYS A 39 -2.46 -8.38 1.00
CA LYS A 39 -3.07 -7.19 1.60
C LYS A 39 -2.71 -7.13 3.09
N LEU A 40 -2.36 -5.93 3.53
CA LEU A 40 -1.90 -5.71 4.89
C LEU A 40 -3.09 -5.44 5.83
N GLU A 41 -3.08 -6.11 6.98
CA GLU A 41 -3.95 -5.83 8.12
C GLU A 41 -3.06 -5.63 9.35
N MET A 42 -3.28 -4.56 10.10
CA MET A 42 -2.49 -4.27 11.30
C MET A 42 -3.32 -3.62 12.38
N ILE A 43 -2.95 -3.86 13.64
CA ILE A 43 -3.54 -3.19 14.79
C ILE A 43 -2.72 -1.94 15.07
N ARG A 44 -3.38 -0.78 15.16
CA ARG A 44 -2.73 0.49 15.48
C ARG A 44 -3.67 1.37 16.30
N PHE A 45 -3.09 2.25 17.10
CA PHE A 45 -3.83 3.28 17.81
C PHE A 45 -4.56 4.21 16.84
N ASP A 46 -5.86 4.34 17.04
CA ASP A 46 -6.74 5.26 16.31
C ASP A 46 -6.94 6.56 17.10
N PRO A 47 -6.50 7.72 16.57
CA PRO A 47 -6.63 9.00 17.26
C PRO A 47 -8.07 9.43 17.55
N TYR A 48 -9.04 9.02 16.73
CA TYR A 48 -10.42 9.46 16.90
C TYR A 48 -11.15 8.71 18.02
N ILE A 49 -10.83 7.43 18.19
CA ILE A 49 -11.44 6.55 19.20
C ILE A 49 -10.59 6.50 20.47
N GLN A 50 -9.32 6.90 20.37
CA GLN A 50 -8.30 6.81 21.42
C GLN A 50 -8.11 5.38 21.93
N LYS A 51 -8.26 4.40 21.03
CA LYS A 51 -8.07 2.97 21.30
C LYS A 51 -7.34 2.31 20.13
N GLU A 52 -6.84 1.12 20.35
CA GLU A 52 -6.33 0.28 19.27
C GLU A 52 -7.46 -0.20 18.36
N ALA A 53 -7.29 -0.02 17.06
CA ALA A 53 -8.22 -0.44 16.03
C ALA A 53 -7.48 -1.21 14.94
N VAL A 54 -8.24 -2.04 14.22
CA VAL A 54 -7.73 -2.76 13.06
C VAL A 54 -7.75 -1.82 11.85
N TYR A 55 -6.61 -1.75 11.16
CA TYR A 55 -6.41 -1.05 9.91
C TYR A 55 -6.23 -2.04 8.79
N TYR A 56 -6.90 -1.80 7.67
CA TYR A 56 -6.78 -2.61 6.45
C TYR A 56 -6.31 -1.77 5.27
N GLU A 57 -5.69 -2.43 4.29
CA GLU A 57 -5.30 -1.79 3.04
C GLU A 57 -6.52 -1.45 2.17
N ARG A 58 -6.78 -0.15 1.98
CA ARG A 58 -7.89 0.32 1.14
C ARG A 58 -7.50 0.37 -0.33
N ARG A 59 -6.41 1.09 -0.65
CA ARG A 59 -5.99 1.34 -2.04
C ARG A 59 -4.49 1.58 -2.15
N LYS A 60 -3.94 1.23 -3.31
CA LYS A 60 -2.59 1.65 -3.72
C LYS A 60 -2.60 3.12 -4.14
N ILE A 61 -1.66 3.91 -3.62
CA ILE A 61 -1.46 5.31 -4.01
C ILE A 61 -0.45 5.40 -5.16
N LYS A 62 0.80 4.97 -4.91
CA LYS A 62 1.88 5.12 -5.88
C LYS A 62 2.90 3.99 -5.80
N SER A 63 3.64 3.81 -6.89
CA SER A 63 4.81 2.94 -6.93
C SER A 63 6.00 3.75 -6.42
N VAL A 64 6.68 3.28 -5.37
CA VAL A 64 7.88 3.94 -4.84
C VAL A 64 9.09 3.40 -5.61
N LYS A 65 9.95 4.27 -6.14
CA LYS A 65 11.10 3.87 -6.98
C LYS A 65 12.17 3.19 -6.15
#